data_AF-A0A9D7QUJ3-F1
#
_entry.id   AF-A0A9D7QUJ3-F1
#
_cell.length_a   1.000
_cell.length_b   1.000
_cell.length_c   1.000
_cell.angle_alpha   90.00
_cell.angle_beta   90.00
_cell.angle_gamma   90.00
#
_symmetry.space_group_name_H-M   'P 1'
#
loop_
_entity.id
_entity.type
_entity.pdbx_description
1 polymer ?
#
loop_
_entity_poly.entity_id
_entity_poly.type
_entity_poly.pdbx_seq_one_letter_code
_entity_poly.pdbx_strand_id
1 'polypeptide(L)'
;MKEDLQNKASSQSLKTDGGKTKSNAIEVPSISLPKGGGAIKGIDEKFSVNAVNGTSSFSIPLPFSPARGVSPSLGLSYNSGAGNGIFGLGWNLSLGSIKRKTDKRLPQYFDSIDSDTFLFSEAEDLVPEFKKKCRWKF
;
A
#
# COMPACT_ATOMS: atom_id res chain seq x y z
N MET A 1 -21.13 54.72 -40.54
CA MET A 1 -21.12 54.85 -39.06
C MET A 1 -21.29 53.44 -38.53
N LYS A 2 -20.22 52.75 -38.12
CA LYS A 2 -19.57 52.79 -36.78
C LYS A 2 -20.61 52.41 -35.70
N GLU A 3 -20.43 51.42 -34.82
CA GLU A 3 -19.23 50.96 -34.11
C GLU A 3 -19.34 49.48 -33.68
N ASP A 4 -18.20 48.80 -33.72
CA ASP A 4 -17.88 47.60 -32.93
C ASP A 4 -17.67 48.00 -31.46
N LEU A 5 -18.36 47.36 -30.50
CA LEU A 5 -17.95 47.42 -29.09
C LEU A 5 -18.01 46.05 -28.40
N GLN A 6 -16.80 45.51 -28.36
CA GLN A 6 -16.28 44.37 -27.64
C GLN A 6 -16.40 44.58 -26.12
N ASN A 7 -17.26 43.82 -25.42
CA ASN A 7 -17.33 43.90 -23.96
C ASN A 7 -16.44 42.83 -23.30
N LYS A 8 -15.30 43.30 -22.82
CA LYS A 8 -14.19 42.57 -22.24
C LYS A 8 -14.35 42.57 -20.71
N ALA A 9 -15.00 41.55 -20.15
CA ALA A 9 -15.00 41.34 -18.70
C ALA A 9 -13.71 40.61 -18.29
N SER A 10 -12.74 41.38 -17.84
CA SER A 10 -11.43 40.96 -17.34
C SER A 10 -11.54 40.07 -16.09
N SER A 11 -11.11 38.82 -16.20
CA SER A 11 -10.76 38.00 -15.04
C SER A 11 -9.48 38.55 -14.42
N GLN A 12 -9.61 39.28 -13.31
CA GLN A 12 -8.48 39.65 -12.46
C GLN A 12 -7.91 38.38 -11.82
N SER A 13 -6.97 37.75 -12.52
CA SER A 13 -6.10 36.72 -11.96
C SER A 13 -5.14 37.39 -10.98
N LEU A 14 -5.27 37.06 -9.69
CA LEU A 14 -4.35 37.45 -8.64
C LEU A 14 -2.95 36.96 -9.01
N LYS A 15 -2.05 37.90 -9.34
CA LYS A 15 -0.64 37.62 -9.53
C LYS A 15 0.03 37.50 -8.16
N THR A 16 0.44 36.29 -7.81
CA THR A 16 1.47 36.08 -6.78
C THR A 16 2.76 35.71 -7.47
N ASP A 17 3.55 36.72 -7.84
CA ASP A 17 4.95 36.56 -8.27
C ASP A 17 5.79 36.26 -7.02
N GLY A 18 5.89 34.97 -6.69
CA GLY A 18 6.76 34.47 -5.64
C GLY A 18 7.46 33.20 -6.11
N GLY A 19 8.66 33.35 -6.68
CA GLY A 19 9.71 32.34 -6.80
C GLY A 19 9.27 30.92 -7.21
N LYS A 20 8.84 30.72 -8.46
CA LYS A 20 8.47 29.40 -8.99
C LYS A 20 9.71 28.64 -9.49
N THR A 21 10.38 27.88 -8.63
CA THR A 21 11.23 26.77 -9.11
C THR A 21 10.33 25.57 -9.40
N LYS A 22 10.62 24.80 -10.46
CA LYS A 22 9.84 23.61 -10.90
C LYS A 22 9.64 22.56 -9.79
N SER A 23 10.37 22.66 -8.69
CA SER A 23 10.34 21.78 -7.53
C SER A 23 9.19 22.00 -6.56
N ASN A 24 8.47 23.15 -6.59
CA ASN A 24 7.49 23.52 -5.55
C ASN A 24 6.12 23.98 -6.09
N ALA A 25 5.78 23.70 -7.35
CA ALA A 25 4.48 24.08 -7.90
C ALA A 25 3.41 23.06 -7.49
N ILE A 26 2.43 23.49 -6.68
CA ILE A 26 1.19 22.74 -6.46
C ILE A 26 0.46 22.72 -7.81
N GLU A 27 0.29 21.53 -8.39
CA GLU A 27 -0.46 21.34 -9.63
C GLU A 27 -1.96 21.47 -9.37
N VAL A 28 -2.62 22.36 -10.12
CA VAL A 28 -4.08 22.52 -10.06
C VAL A 28 -4.71 21.41 -10.89
N PRO A 29 -5.63 20.60 -10.34
CA PRO A 29 -6.25 19.49 -11.08
C PRO A 29 -7.12 20.03 -12.22
N SER A 30 -6.86 19.58 -13.45
CA SER A 30 -7.67 19.89 -14.63
C SER A 30 -8.54 18.69 -15.02
N ILE A 31 -9.81 18.93 -15.35
CA ILE A 31 -10.74 17.89 -15.83
C ILE A 31 -10.48 17.66 -17.32
N SER A 32 -10.13 16.43 -17.70
CA SER A 32 -9.98 16.03 -19.11
C SER A 32 -10.61 14.67 -19.34
N LEU A 33 -11.10 14.44 -20.56
CA LEU A 33 -11.60 13.14 -20.96
C LEU A 33 -10.43 12.16 -21.10
N PRO A 34 -10.58 10.89 -20.69
CA PRO A 34 -9.58 9.87 -20.96
C PRO A 34 -9.40 9.74 -22.47
N LYS A 35 -8.19 9.96 -22.98
CA LYS A 35 -7.86 9.70 -24.38
C LYS A 35 -7.90 8.19 -24.59
N GLY A 36 -8.79 7.73 -25.46
CA GLY A 36 -9.07 6.30 -25.63
C GLY A 36 -8.04 5.54 -26.46
N GLY A 37 -7.68 4.34 -25.98
CA GLY A 37 -7.67 3.07 -26.72
C GLY A 37 -6.50 2.73 -27.66
N GLY A 38 -5.95 1.51 -27.51
CA GLY A 38 -5.05 0.86 -28.49
C GLY A 38 -4.24 -0.32 -27.95
N ALA A 39 -3.93 -0.33 -26.65
CA ALA A 39 -3.14 -1.38 -26.02
C ALA A 39 -4.02 -2.36 -25.22
N ILE A 40 -3.87 -3.65 -25.50
CA ILE A 40 -4.39 -4.73 -24.64
C ILE A 40 -3.29 -5.01 -23.60
N LYS A 41 -3.50 -4.56 -22.35
CA LYS A 41 -2.62 -4.93 -21.24
C LYS A 41 -3.23 -6.17 -20.56
N GLY A 42 -2.51 -7.29 -20.60
CA GLY A 42 -2.88 -8.50 -19.85
C GLY A 42 -2.78 -8.30 -18.33
N ILE A 43 -3.10 -9.35 -17.57
CA ILE A 43 -2.76 -9.39 -16.14
C ILE A 43 -1.23 -9.39 -16.05
N ASP A 44 -0.68 -8.42 -15.32
CA ASP A 44 0.75 -8.25 -15.12
C ASP A 44 1.23 -9.25 -14.05
N GLU A 45 1.25 -10.52 -14.46
CA GLU A 45 1.54 -11.66 -13.61
C GLU A 45 3.05 -11.76 -13.35
N LYS A 46 3.47 -11.47 -12.10
CA LYS A 46 4.87 -11.55 -11.72
C LYS A 46 5.22 -12.93 -11.19
N PHE A 47 5.76 -13.77 -12.06
CA PHE A 47 6.39 -15.04 -11.68
C PHE A 47 7.81 -14.79 -11.15
N SER A 48 8.17 -15.43 -10.05
CA SER A 48 9.50 -15.36 -9.45
C SER A 48 9.89 -16.69 -8.83
N VAL A 49 11.18 -17.01 -8.83
CA VAL A 49 11.71 -18.23 -8.21
C VAL A 49 12.69 -17.81 -7.12
N ASN A 50 12.56 -18.40 -5.94
CA ASN A 50 13.53 -18.25 -4.87
C ASN A 50 14.60 -19.33 -5.03
N ALA A 51 15.82 -18.91 -5.41
CA ALA A 51 16.93 -19.80 -5.66
C ALA A 51 17.46 -20.53 -4.41
N VAL A 52 17.21 -19.98 -3.21
CA VAL A 52 17.74 -20.54 -1.95
C VAL A 52 16.94 -21.76 -1.49
N ASN A 53 15.61 -21.71 -1.63
CA ASN A 53 14.73 -22.79 -1.19
C ASN A 53 14.03 -23.53 -2.34
N GLY A 54 14.30 -23.15 -3.59
CA GLY A 54 13.71 -23.77 -4.78
C GLY A 54 12.20 -23.52 -4.95
N THR A 55 11.60 -22.60 -4.18
CA THR A 55 10.16 -22.33 -4.27
C THR A 55 9.84 -21.40 -5.43
N SER A 56 8.70 -21.66 -6.05
CA SER A 56 8.10 -20.78 -7.06
C SER A 56 7.07 -19.87 -6.39
N SER A 57 7.09 -18.59 -6.74
CA SER A 57 6.18 -17.57 -6.22
C SER A 57 5.51 -16.79 -7.34
N PHE A 58 4.22 -16.52 -7.20
CA PHE A 58 3.43 -15.83 -8.20
C PHE A 58 2.42 -14.89 -7.53
N SER A 59 2.17 -13.72 -8.10
CA SER A 59 1.31 -12.71 -7.47
C SER A 59 0.32 -12.12 -8.48
N ILE A 60 -0.97 -12.16 -8.12
CA ILE A 60 -2.07 -11.55 -8.88
C ILE A 60 -2.63 -10.38 -8.06
N PRO A 61 -2.45 -9.11 -8.48
CA PRO A 61 -3.08 -7.99 -7.82
C PRO A 61 -4.60 -8.03 -8.05
N LEU A 62 -5.40 -7.80 -7.00
CA LEU A 62 -6.84 -7.75 -7.14
C LEU A 62 -7.28 -6.39 -7.71
N PRO A 63 -8.17 -6.36 -8.72
CA PRO A 63 -8.57 -5.14 -9.40
C PRO A 63 -9.60 -4.35 -8.58
N PHE A 64 -9.16 -3.70 -7.50
CA PHE A 64 -9.99 -2.75 -6.78
C PHE A 64 -9.99 -1.38 -7.45
N SER A 65 -11.15 -0.73 -7.47
CA SER A 65 -11.25 0.63 -7.97
C SER A 65 -10.53 1.61 -7.02
N PRO A 66 -9.72 2.54 -7.54
CA PRO A 66 -9.19 3.64 -6.75
C PRO A 66 -10.35 4.47 -6.20
N ALA A 67 -10.48 4.54 -4.88
CA ALA A 67 -11.50 5.34 -4.21
C ALA A 67 -10.97 6.76 -3.93
N ARG A 68 -11.27 7.33 -2.76
CA ARG A 68 -10.82 8.68 -2.33
C ARG A 68 -9.34 8.71 -1.90
N GLY A 69 -8.45 8.15 -2.71
CA GLY A 69 -7.00 8.12 -2.46
C GLY A 69 -6.51 7.01 -1.51
N VAL A 70 -7.42 6.28 -0.87
CA VAL A 70 -7.11 5.08 -0.07
C VAL A 70 -7.86 3.90 -0.65
N SER A 71 -7.12 2.89 -1.10
CA SER A 71 -7.65 1.60 -1.54
C SER A 71 -6.79 0.50 -0.93
N PRO A 72 -7.39 -0.63 -0.50
CA PRO A 72 -6.61 -1.72 0.03
C PRO A 72 -5.75 -2.33 -1.09
N SER A 73 -4.44 -2.40 -0.87
CA SER A 73 -3.53 -3.10 -1.77
C SER A 73 -3.55 -4.58 -1.41
N LEU A 74 -4.47 -5.35 -2.00
CA LEU A 74 -4.50 -6.81 -1.84
C LEU A 74 -4.11 -7.50 -3.14
N GLY A 75 -3.43 -8.63 -2.99
CA GLY A 75 -3.10 -9.53 -4.08
C GLY A 75 -3.18 -10.96 -3.60
N LEU A 76 -3.51 -11.85 -4.52
CA LEU A 76 -3.43 -13.28 -4.30
C LEU A 76 -1.99 -13.72 -4.59
N SER A 77 -1.34 -14.27 -3.57
CA SER A 77 0.04 -14.76 -3.63
C SER A 77 0.06 -16.29 -3.64
N TYR A 78 0.77 -16.88 -4.59
CA TYR A 78 1.07 -18.29 -4.64
C TYR A 78 2.50 -18.53 -4.17
N ASN A 79 2.71 -19.59 -3.39
CA ASN A 79 4.02 -20.14 -3.08
C ASN A 79 3.92 -21.68 -3.12
N SER A 80 4.79 -22.32 -3.90
CA SER A 80 4.76 -23.79 -4.06
C SER A 80 5.06 -24.57 -2.79
N GLY A 81 5.70 -23.94 -1.79
CA GLY A 81 5.96 -24.50 -0.47
C GLY A 81 4.90 -24.16 0.58
N ALA A 82 3.87 -23.37 0.24
CA ALA A 82 2.80 -23.04 1.17
C ALA A 82 1.74 -24.16 1.24
N GLY A 83 1.09 -24.26 2.41
CA GLY A 83 0.08 -25.27 2.68
C GLY A 83 -1.28 -24.97 2.03
N ASN A 84 -2.30 -25.70 2.48
CA ASN A 84 -3.67 -25.49 2.01
C ASN A 84 -4.34 -24.32 2.73
N GLY A 85 -5.13 -23.54 2.00
CA GLY A 85 -5.87 -22.39 2.54
C GLY A 85 -7.22 -22.22 1.85
N ILE A 86 -7.91 -21.12 2.17
CA ILE A 86 -9.25 -20.82 1.64
C ILE A 86 -9.26 -20.58 0.12
N PHE A 87 -8.11 -20.25 -0.47
CA PHE A 87 -7.93 -20.04 -1.91
C PHE A 87 -7.32 -21.26 -2.61
N GLY A 88 -7.19 -22.39 -1.91
CA GLY A 88 -6.56 -23.61 -2.40
C GLY A 88 -5.11 -23.78 -1.95
N LEU A 89 -4.48 -24.85 -2.45
CA LEU A 89 -3.11 -25.21 -2.11
C LEU A 89 -2.11 -24.18 -2.64
N GLY A 90 -1.21 -23.73 -1.77
CA GLY A 90 -0.15 -22.78 -2.14
C GLY A 90 -0.62 -21.34 -2.27
N TRP A 91 -1.92 -21.07 -2.24
CA TRP A 91 -2.50 -19.73 -2.42
C TRP A 91 -2.84 -19.07 -1.08
N ASN A 92 -2.50 -17.80 -0.96
CA ASN A 92 -2.81 -16.97 0.20
C ASN A 92 -3.13 -15.53 -0.23
N LEU A 93 -3.89 -14.80 0.59
CA LEU A 93 -4.16 -13.38 0.43
C LEU A 93 -3.19 -12.59 1.30
N SER A 94 -2.52 -11.59 0.73
CA SER A 94 -1.56 -10.73 1.44
C SER A 94 -2.25 -9.78 2.43
N LEU A 95 -2.59 -10.29 3.61
CA LEU A 95 -3.18 -9.52 4.70
C LEU A 95 -2.19 -9.39 5.87
N GLY A 96 -2.02 -8.16 6.36
CA GLY A 96 -1.33 -7.92 7.62
C GLY A 96 -2.07 -8.61 8.76
N SER A 97 -1.36 -9.40 9.56
CA SER A 97 -1.95 -10.10 10.72
C SER A 97 -0.95 -10.20 11.86
N ILE A 98 -1.48 -10.27 13.08
CA ILE A 98 -0.68 -10.57 14.28
C ILE A 98 -1.16 -11.93 14.80
N LYS A 99 -0.22 -12.86 15.00
CA LYS A 99 -0.50 -14.23 15.46
C LYS A 99 0.42 -14.59 16.63
N ARG A 100 0.01 -15.55 17.47
CA ARG A 100 0.93 -16.13 18.48
C ARG A 100 1.84 -17.14 17.81
N LYS A 101 3.12 -17.14 18.15
CA LYS A 101 4.11 -18.08 17.61
C LYS A 101 3.84 -19.49 18.09
N THR A 102 3.71 -20.43 17.15
CA THR A 102 3.44 -21.85 17.44
C THR A 102 4.60 -22.78 17.09
N ASP A 103 5.68 -22.29 16.46
CA ASP A 103 6.74 -23.14 15.89
C ASP A 103 7.52 -23.94 16.94
N LYS A 104 7.72 -23.38 18.14
CA LYS A 104 8.52 -23.99 19.20
C LYS A 104 7.68 -24.65 20.29
N ARG A 105 6.54 -24.07 20.63
CA ARG A 105 5.62 -24.57 21.66
C ARG A 105 4.22 -24.04 21.43
N LEU A 106 3.26 -24.68 22.09
CA LEU A 106 1.89 -24.20 22.13
C LEU A 106 1.79 -22.89 22.95
N PRO A 107 1.00 -21.91 22.48
CA PRO A 107 0.71 -20.71 23.25
C PRO A 107 -0.05 -21.06 24.53
N GLN A 108 0.34 -20.43 25.64
CA GLN A 108 -0.26 -20.67 26.96
C GLN A 108 -1.36 -19.66 27.29
N TYR A 109 -1.45 -18.54 26.56
CA TYR A 109 -2.44 -17.48 26.77
C TYR A 109 -2.39 -16.83 28.17
N PHE A 110 -1.24 -16.91 28.86
CA PHE A 110 -1.03 -16.22 30.13
C PHE A 110 -0.51 -14.81 29.92
N ASP A 111 -1.41 -13.94 29.44
CA ASP A 111 -1.07 -12.57 29.01
C ASP A 111 -0.60 -11.67 30.17
N SER A 112 -1.02 -11.96 31.41
CA SER A 112 -0.59 -11.22 32.61
C SER A 112 0.91 -11.28 32.87
N ILE A 113 1.58 -12.33 32.39
CA ILE A 113 3.02 -12.55 32.57
C ILE A 113 3.79 -12.49 31.24
N ASP A 114 3.15 -11.98 30.16
CA ASP A 114 3.69 -11.93 28.80
C ASP A 114 4.31 -13.27 28.37
N SER A 115 3.53 -14.36 28.53
CA SER A 115 4.09 -15.69 28.37
C SER A 115 4.42 -16.01 26.92
N ASP A 116 3.75 -15.45 25.92
CA ASP A 116 3.84 -15.90 24.52
C ASP A 116 4.45 -14.83 23.60
N THR A 117 5.16 -15.27 22.56
CA THR A 117 5.71 -14.38 21.54
C THR A 117 4.70 -14.20 20.40
N PHE A 118 4.61 -12.98 19.87
CA PHE A 118 3.75 -12.65 18.73
C PHE A 118 4.57 -12.55 17.45
N LEU A 119 3.95 -12.89 16.32
CA LEU A 119 4.48 -12.76 14.97
C LEU A 119 3.71 -11.69 14.22
N PHE A 120 4.41 -10.83 13.49
CA PHE A 120 3.81 -9.93 12.51
C PHE A 120 3.91 -10.52 11.10
N SER A 121 2.75 -10.71 10.48
CA SER A 121 2.59 -11.22 9.10
C SER A 121 3.40 -12.48 8.81
N GLU A 122 3.51 -13.37 9.80
CA GLU A 122 4.23 -14.65 9.74
C GLU A 122 5.74 -14.59 9.47
N ALA A 123 6.35 -13.39 9.53
CA ALA A 123 7.76 -13.20 9.19
C ALA A 123 8.65 -12.88 10.41
N GLU A 124 8.18 -12.01 11.31
CA GLU A 124 9.04 -11.41 12.34
C GLU A 124 8.46 -11.56 13.76
N ASP A 125 9.34 -11.88 14.72
CA ASP A 125 9.02 -11.93 16.14
C ASP A 125 8.88 -10.50 16.69
N LEU A 126 7.72 -10.19 17.26
CA LEU A 126 7.47 -8.91 17.94
C LEU A 126 8.09 -8.93 19.34
N VAL A 127 8.84 -7.87 19.65
CA VAL A 127 9.48 -7.65 20.96
C VAL A 127 8.87 -6.41 21.59
N PRO A 128 8.60 -6.41 22.92
CA PRO A 128 8.12 -5.23 23.62
C PRO A 128 9.03 -4.02 23.42
N GLU A 129 8.42 -2.86 23.17
CA GLU A 129 9.17 -1.61 23.06
C GLU A 129 9.87 -1.28 24.39
N PHE A 130 11.15 -0.93 24.32
CA PHE A 130 11.92 -0.51 25.49
C PHE A 130 11.41 0.84 26.01
N LYS A 131 10.66 0.83 27.12
CA LYS A 131 10.27 2.07 27.81
C LYS A 131 11.50 2.70 28.47
N LYS A 132 12.02 3.76 27.86
CA LYS A 132 13.05 4.61 28.47
C LYS A 132 12.49 5.19 29.76
N LYS A 133 13.11 4.88 30.90
CA LYS A 133 12.77 5.51 32.18
C LYS A 133 13.08 7.00 32.05
N CYS A 134 12.04 7.80 31.84
CA CYS A 134 12.06 9.25 31.91
C CYS A 134 12.40 9.66 33.34
N ARG A 135 13.69 9.68 33.68
CA ARG A 135 14.21 10.05 34.99
C ARG A 135 14.38 11.56 35.03
N TRP A 136 13.27 12.30 34.96
CA TRP A 136 13.26 13.74 35.22
C TRP A 136 13.33 13.92 36.74
N LYS A 137 14.49 14.39 37.22
CA LYS A 137 14.69 14.80 38.61
C LYS A 137 14.94 16.30 38.57
N PHE A 138 14.00 17.08 39.11
CA PHE A 138 14.25 18.46 39.52
C PHE A 138 15.03 18.44 40.84
#